data_AF-A0A9D9Y374-F1
#
_entry.id   AF-A0A9D9Y374-F1
#
_cell.length_a   1.000
_cell.length_b   1.000
_cell.length_c   1.000
_cell.angle_alpha   90.00
_cell.angle_beta   90.00
_cell.angle_gamma   90.00
#
_symmetry.space_group_name_H-M   'P 1'
#
loop_
_entity.id
_entity.type
_entity.pdbx_description
1 polymer ?
#
loop_
_entity_poly.entity_id
_entity_poly.type
_entity_poly.pdbx_seq_one_letter_code
_entity_poly.pdbx_strand_id
1 'polypeptide(L)'
;MTSIILDFDDTVVVSNYPSIGEPIPGALETIYELQERHKIILNTMRADMNNGTKEHAIKWLANNKVNLSGCYNKKRMPERWIKNKFIPISYYLVLPEIFIDDIAEEMPLITIGKNRCVNWEIVKEHLKEAGLL
;
A
#
# COMPACT_ATOMS: atom_id res chain seq x y z
N MET A 1 12.36 10.92 -4.29
CA MET A 1 10.93 11.06 -3.96
C MET A 1 10.15 10.19 -4.91
N THR A 2 9.53 9.14 -4.39
CA THR A 2 8.81 8.09 -5.13
C THR A 2 7.32 8.16 -4.79
N SER A 3 6.45 7.63 -5.64
CA SER A 3 5.03 7.44 -5.32
C SER A 3 4.80 6.01 -4.82
N ILE A 4 4.32 5.86 -3.60
CA ILE A 4 3.84 4.58 -3.06
C ILE A 4 2.35 4.46 -3.38
N ILE A 5 2.02 3.51 -4.25
CA ILE A 5 0.66 3.18 -4.64
C ILE A 5 0.15 2.11 -3.68
N LEU A 6 -0.64 2.54 -2.69
CA LEU A 6 -0.99 1.75 -1.51
C LEU A 6 -2.43 1.24 -1.63
N ASP A 7 -2.61 -0.09 -1.67
CA ASP A 7 -3.92 -0.70 -1.47
C ASP A 7 -4.35 -0.66 0.01
N PHE A 8 -5.59 -1.03 0.33
CA PHE A 8 -6.17 -0.87 1.64
C PHE A 8 -6.62 -2.18 2.31
N ASP A 9 -7.52 -2.94 1.70
CA ASP A 9 -8.08 -4.16 2.28
C ASP A 9 -7.11 -5.32 2.07
N ASP A 10 -6.82 -6.08 3.13
CA ASP A 10 -5.74 -7.07 3.18
C ASP A 10 -4.32 -6.51 2.94
N THR A 11 -4.20 -5.20 2.69
CA THR A 11 -2.93 -4.48 2.59
C THR A 11 -2.61 -3.67 3.84
N VAL A 12 -3.47 -2.74 4.26
CA VAL A 12 -3.27 -1.91 5.47
C VAL A 12 -4.04 -2.48 6.67
N VAL A 13 -5.25 -2.98 6.40
CA VAL A 13 -6.15 -3.57 7.38
C VAL A 13 -6.53 -4.97 6.93
N VAL A 14 -6.86 -5.85 7.88
CA VAL A 14 -7.46 -7.14 7.55
C VAL A 14 -8.84 -6.90 6.92
N SER A 15 -9.13 -7.51 5.78
CA SER A 15 -10.38 -7.26 5.06
C SER A 15 -11.60 -7.66 5.89
N ASN A 16 -12.52 -6.70 6.00
CA ASN A 16 -13.83 -6.85 6.63
C ASN A 16 -14.90 -6.04 5.86
N TYR A 17 -14.76 -5.97 4.54
CA TYR A 17 -15.62 -5.16 3.67
C TYR A 17 -17.13 -5.47 3.90
N PRO A 18 -18.01 -4.46 3.99
CA PRO A 18 -17.77 -3.03 3.75
C PRO A 18 -17.17 -2.26 4.93
N SER A 19 -17.17 -2.87 6.12
CA SER A 19 -16.53 -2.32 7.32
C SER A 19 -14.99 -2.29 7.16
N ILE A 20 -14.31 -1.64 8.10
CA ILE A 20 -12.85 -1.61 8.17
C ILE A 20 -12.44 -2.56 9.28
N GLY A 21 -11.51 -3.48 8.98
CA GLY A 21 -10.97 -4.40 9.98
C GLY A 21 -9.83 -3.80 10.79
N GLU A 22 -9.19 -4.64 11.59
CA GLU A 22 -8.04 -4.26 12.39
C GLU A 22 -6.81 -3.98 11.50
N PRO A 23 -5.92 -3.05 11.91
CA PRO A 23 -4.67 -2.81 11.21
C PRO A 23 -3.81 -4.08 11.20
N ILE A 24 -3.18 -4.34 10.06
CA ILE A 24 -2.23 -5.45 9.96
C ILE A 24 -0.97 -5.07 10.76
N PRO A 25 -0.40 -6.00 11.57
CA PRO A 25 0.82 -5.72 12.34
C PRO A 25 1.94 -5.15 11.46
N GLY A 26 2.56 -4.05 11.91
CA GLY A 26 3.66 -3.38 11.20
C GLY A 26 3.26 -2.47 10.03
N ALA A 27 1.98 -2.48 9.60
CA ALA A 27 1.52 -1.68 8.46
C ALA A 27 1.69 -0.18 8.70
N LEU A 28 1.05 0.34 9.75
CA LEU A 28 1.04 1.77 10.04
C LEU A 28 2.45 2.31 10.31
N GLU A 29 3.26 1.59 11.09
CA GLU A 29 4.64 1.99 11.40
C GLU A 29 5.49 2.12 10.13
N THR A 30 5.39 1.15 9.21
CA THR A 30 6.13 1.20 7.94
C THR A 30 5.63 2.33 7.04
N ILE A 31 4.31 2.55 6.98
CA ILE A 31 3.71 3.65 6.20
C ILE A 31 4.14 5.02 6.74
N TYR A 32 4.27 5.16 8.07
CA TYR A 32 4.78 6.38 8.69
C TYR A 32 6.22 6.70 8.26
N GLU A 33 7.11 5.72 8.23
CA GLU A 33 8.47 5.92 7.74
C GLU A 33 8.48 6.23 6.22
N LEU A 34 7.64 5.55 5.42
CA LEU A 34 7.53 5.81 3.99
C LEU A 34 7.09 7.25 3.68
N GLN A 35 6.06 7.76 4.38
CA GLN A 35 5.52 9.10 4.11
C GLN A 35 6.46 10.25 4.49
N GLU A 36 7.55 10.00 5.21
CA GLU A 36 8.58 11.02 5.47
C GLU A 36 9.37 11.40 4.20
N ARG A 37 9.45 10.48 3.22
CA ARG A 37 10.30 10.63 2.03
C ARG A 37 9.55 10.46 0.71
N HIS A 38 8.36 9.86 0.77
CA HIS A 38 7.58 9.45 -0.39
C HIS A 38 6.14 9.94 -0.31
N LYS A 39 5.48 9.98 -1.47
CA LYS A 39 4.06 10.32 -1.56
C LYS A 39 3.24 9.04 -1.43
N ILE A 40 2.25 9.02 -0.55
CA ILE A 40 1.30 7.90 -0.44
C ILE A 40 0.07 8.21 -1.30
N ILE A 41 -0.26 7.34 -2.24
CA ILE A 41 -1.44 7.45 -3.11
C ILE A 41 -2.30 6.22 -2.89
N LEU A 42 -3.55 6.42 -2.46
CA LEU A 42 -4.49 5.33 -2.22
C LEU A 42 -4.98 4.70 -3.54
N ASN A 43 -4.90 3.36 -3.64
CA ASN A 43 -5.30 2.55 -4.78
C ASN A 43 -6.12 1.32 -4.32
N THR A 44 -7.40 1.52 -4.06
CA THR A 44 -8.28 0.50 -3.45
C THR A 44 -9.45 0.14 -4.35
N MET A 45 -9.89 -1.14 -4.31
CA MET A 45 -11.14 -1.59 -4.94
C MET A 45 -12.37 -0.85 -4.41
N ARG A 46 -12.30 -0.27 -3.20
CA ARG A 46 -13.38 0.56 -2.65
C ARG A 46 -13.72 1.75 -3.55
N ALA A 47 -12.77 2.22 -4.38
CA ALA A 47 -13.01 3.30 -5.34
C ALA A 47 -13.98 2.89 -6.46
N ASP A 48 -13.98 1.61 -6.84
CA ASP A 48 -14.80 1.08 -7.93
C ASP A 48 -16.26 0.85 -7.50
N MET A 49 -16.51 0.78 -6.19
CA MET A 49 -17.83 0.48 -5.63
C MET A 49 -18.80 1.66 -5.67
N ASN A 50 -18.29 2.89 -5.78
CA ASN A 50 -19.06 4.14 -5.81
C ASN A 50 -20.17 4.24 -4.74
N ASN A 51 -19.90 3.74 -3.53
CA ASN A 51 -20.88 3.61 -2.44
C ASN A 51 -20.42 4.24 -1.11
N GLY A 52 -19.48 5.18 -1.15
CA GLY A 52 -18.96 5.87 0.05
C GLY A 52 -17.85 5.12 0.81
N THR A 53 -17.57 3.86 0.46
CA THR A 53 -16.55 3.06 1.17
C THR A 53 -15.13 3.55 0.93
N LYS A 54 -14.83 4.19 -0.22
CA LYS A 54 -13.55 4.86 -0.50
C LYS A 54 -13.32 6.02 0.47
N GLU A 55 -14.32 6.89 0.65
CA GLU A 55 -14.26 8.04 1.55
C GLU A 55 -14.10 7.59 3.01
N HIS A 56 -14.72 6.46 3.38
CA HIS A 56 -14.54 5.84 4.69
C HIS A 56 -13.08 5.39 4.91
N ALA A 57 -12.45 4.73 3.93
CA ALA A 57 -11.04 4.34 4.00
C ALA A 57 -10.10 5.56 4.10
N ILE A 58 -10.35 6.61 3.31
CA ILE A 58 -9.58 7.88 3.37
C ILE A 58 -9.65 8.48 4.77
N LYS A 59 -10.85 8.57 5.36
CA LYS A 59 -11.03 9.10 6.73
C LYS A 59 -10.31 8.24 7.77
N TRP A 60 -10.37 6.92 7.64
CA TRP A 60 -9.70 6.00 8.56
C TRP A 60 -8.17 6.17 8.49
N LEU A 61 -7.60 6.28 7.29
CA LEU A 61 -6.17 6.53 7.08
C LEU A 61 -5.74 7.87 7.70
N ALA A 62 -6.52 8.93 7.48
CA ALA A 62 -6.25 10.24 8.07
C ALA A 62 -6.30 10.22 9.61
N ASN A 63 -7.30 9.55 10.20
CA ASN A 63 -7.40 9.37 11.65
C ASN A 63 -6.21 8.58 12.22
N ASN A 64 -5.66 7.66 11.43
CA ASN A 64 -4.43 6.93 11.73
C ASN A 64 -3.17 7.65 11.24
N LYS A 65 -3.19 8.98 11.03
CA LYS A 65 -2.02 9.81 10.71
C LYS A 65 -1.28 9.42 9.41
N VAL A 66 -1.96 8.76 8.48
CA VAL A 66 -1.46 8.49 7.13
C VAL A 66 -1.83 9.66 6.22
N ASN A 67 -0.83 10.36 5.71
CA ASN A 67 -0.99 11.55 4.87
C ASN A 67 -1.07 11.17 3.39
N LEU A 68 -2.28 11.03 2.87
CA LEU A 68 -2.49 10.76 1.45
C LEU A 68 -2.18 11.99 0.60
N SER A 69 -1.30 11.83 -0.38
CA SER A 69 -1.04 12.82 -1.45
C SER A 69 -2.10 12.76 -2.55
N GLY A 70 -2.90 11.70 -2.60
CA GLY A 70 -3.97 11.51 -3.56
C GLY A 70 -4.66 10.15 -3.42
N CYS A 71 -5.69 9.92 -4.23
CA CYS A 71 -6.41 8.67 -4.34
C CYS A 71 -6.84 8.48 -5.80
N TYR A 72 -6.73 7.27 -6.33
CA TYR A 72 -7.32 6.96 -7.63
C TYR A 72 -8.84 6.84 -7.53
N ASN A 73 -9.53 7.23 -8.60
CA ASN A 73 -10.97 7.06 -8.72
C ASN A 73 -11.39 5.66 -9.17
N LYS A 74 -10.43 4.84 -9.61
CA LYS A 74 -10.61 3.44 -9.97
C LYS A 74 -9.34 2.66 -9.63
N LYS A 75 -9.43 1.42 -9.14
CA LYS A 75 -8.25 0.61 -8.81
C LYS A 75 -7.44 0.33 -10.07
N ARG A 76 -6.15 0.65 -9.98
CA ARG A 76 -5.12 0.23 -10.93
C ARG A 76 -4.64 -1.15 -10.52
N MET A 77 -4.45 -2.04 -11.49
CA MET A 77 -3.87 -3.36 -11.20
C MET A 77 -2.41 -3.19 -10.81
N PRO A 78 -1.98 -3.78 -9.68
CA PRO A 78 -0.61 -3.64 -9.23
C PRO A 78 0.35 -4.41 -10.15
N GLU A 79 1.56 -3.88 -10.27
CA GLU A 79 2.67 -4.61 -10.86
C GLU A 79 3.18 -5.71 -9.90
N ARG A 80 3.89 -6.70 -10.43
CA ARG A 80 4.59 -7.73 -9.64
C ARG A 80 5.53 -7.08 -8.63
N TRP A 81 5.49 -7.55 -7.39
CA TRP A 81 6.45 -7.16 -6.35
C TRP A 81 7.82 -7.77 -6.66
N ILE A 82 8.84 -6.93 -6.79
CA ILE A 82 10.20 -7.38 -7.06
C ILE A 82 11.14 -6.77 -6.04
N LYS A 83 11.66 -7.63 -5.17
CA LYS A 83 12.57 -7.31 -4.05
C LYS A 83 13.74 -6.38 -4.43
N ASN A 84 14.23 -6.45 -5.68
CA ASN A 84 15.42 -5.73 -6.16
C ASN A 84 15.23 -4.84 -7.41
N LYS A 85 13.99 -4.44 -7.77
CA LYS A 85 13.74 -3.65 -9.00
C LYS A 85 13.56 -2.14 -8.76
N PHE A 86 14.25 -1.59 -7.76
CA PHE A 86 14.30 -0.13 -7.54
C PHE A 86 15.59 0.51 -8.07
N ILE A 87 16.30 -0.23 -8.93
CA ILE A 87 17.39 0.32 -9.72
C ILE A 87 16.76 1.30 -10.72
N PRO A 88 17.11 2.60 -10.71
CA PRO A 88 16.74 3.48 -11.78
C PRO A 88 17.42 2.90 -13.02
N ILE A 89 16.64 2.27 -13.91
CA ILE A 89 17.09 2.09 -15.27
C ILE A 89 17.28 3.52 -15.78
N SER A 90 18.53 3.93 -15.84
CA SER A 90 18.96 5.17 -16.43
C SER A 90 18.20 5.36 -17.75
N TYR A 91 17.69 6.57 -17.98
CA TYR A 91 17.23 7.15 -19.26
C TYR A 91 15.79 7.61 -19.47
N TYR A 92 14.82 7.42 -18.56
CA TYR A 92 13.47 7.99 -18.80
C TYR A 92 12.81 8.60 -17.56
N LEU A 93 12.82 9.94 -17.51
CA LEU A 93 11.88 10.98 -17.02
C LEU A 93 10.66 10.67 -16.11
N VAL A 94 10.41 9.45 -15.66
CA VAL A 94 9.23 9.07 -14.85
C VAL A 94 9.68 8.74 -13.44
N LEU A 95 9.05 9.38 -12.45
CA LEU A 95 9.24 9.03 -11.05
C LEU A 95 8.72 7.59 -10.83
N PRO A 96 9.49 6.70 -10.17
CA PRO A 96 9.03 5.33 -9.94
C PRO A 96 7.72 5.33 -9.13
N GLU A 97 6.81 4.44 -9.52
CA GLU A 97 5.63 4.09 -8.74
C GLU A 97 5.88 2.71 -8.13
N ILE A 98 5.66 2.56 -6.82
CA ILE A 98 5.83 1.30 -6.11
C ILE A 98 4.47 0.86 -5.60
N PHE A 99 3.98 -0.27 -6.09
CA PHE A 99 2.72 -0.85 -5.61
C PHE A 99 2.97 -1.69 -4.36
N ILE A 100 2.21 -1.41 -3.30
CA ILE A 100 2.06 -2.28 -2.13
C ILE A 100 0.59 -2.71 -2.12
N ASP A 101 0.36 -3.97 -2.46
CA ASP A 101 -0.95 -4.51 -2.78
C ASP A 101 -0.94 -6.02 -2.52
N ASP A 102 -1.91 -6.54 -1.78
CA ASP A 102 -2.00 -7.96 -1.41
C ASP A 102 -2.16 -8.88 -2.64
N ILE A 103 -2.75 -8.36 -3.73
CA ILE A 103 -2.91 -9.10 -4.99
C ILE A 103 -1.71 -8.98 -5.94
N ALA A 104 -0.68 -8.19 -5.58
CA ALA A 104 0.52 -8.11 -6.39
C ALA A 104 1.23 -9.47 -6.41
N GLU A 105 1.63 -9.92 -7.60
CA GLU A 105 2.38 -11.17 -7.75
C GLU A 105 3.70 -11.09 -6.96
N GLU A 106 4.09 -12.18 -6.26
CA GLU A 106 5.24 -12.25 -5.34
C GLU A 106 5.21 -11.31 -4.13
N MET A 107 4.09 -10.64 -3.83
CA MET A 107 3.96 -9.90 -2.59
C MET A 107 4.17 -10.85 -1.40
N PRO A 108 5.04 -10.51 -0.42
CA PRO A 108 5.10 -11.25 0.83
C PRO A 108 3.75 -11.17 1.55
N LEU A 109 3.14 -12.32 1.79
CA LEU A 109 1.84 -12.42 2.46
C LEU A 109 1.93 -13.25 3.74
N ILE A 110 1.10 -12.90 4.71
CA ILE A 110 0.87 -13.62 5.96
C ILE A 110 -0.61 -13.97 6.07
N THR A 111 -0.93 -15.09 6.72
CA THR A 111 -2.33 -15.47 6.97
C THR A 111 -2.79 -14.91 8.32
N ILE A 112 -3.85 -14.09 8.30
CA ILE A 112 -4.51 -13.56 9.50
C ILE A 112 -5.98 -14.00 9.47
N GLY A 113 -6.32 -14.95 10.34
CA GLY A 113 -7.63 -15.61 10.31
C GLY A 113 -7.82 -16.35 8.98
N LYS A 114 -8.80 -15.91 8.18
CA LYS A 114 -9.10 -16.48 6.84
C LYS A 114 -8.48 -15.68 5.69
N ASN A 115 -7.90 -14.52 5.97
CA ASN A 115 -7.42 -13.59 4.95
C ASN A 115 -5.92 -13.79 4.69
N ARG A 116 -5.50 -13.53 3.45
CA ARG A 116 -4.08 -13.44 3.08
C ARG A 116 -3.74 -11.96 2.98
N CYS A 117 -2.96 -11.48 3.92
CA CYS A 117 -2.67 -10.06 4.05
C CYS A 117 -1.19 -9.78 3.75
N VAL A 118 -0.83 -8.53 3.43
CA VAL A 118 0.57 -8.12 3.30
C VAL A 118 1.37 -8.41 4.57
N ASN A 119 2.49 -9.12 4.41
CA ASN A 119 3.44 -9.33 5.49
C ASN A 119 4.37 -8.13 5.59
N TRP A 120 3.99 -7.16 6.43
CA TRP A 120 4.74 -5.91 6.60
C TRP A 120 6.12 -6.07 7.24
N GLU A 121 6.38 -7.15 7.98
CA GLU A 121 7.72 -7.45 8.50
C GLU A 121 8.69 -7.66 7.33
N ILE A 122 8.33 -8.56 6.42
CA ILE A 122 9.14 -8.88 5.23
C ILE A 122 9.17 -7.69 4.25
N VAL A 123 8.04 -7.01 4.04
CA VAL A 123 8.00 -5.82 3.16
C VAL A 123 8.90 -4.71 3.71
N LYS A 124 8.91 -4.46 5.02
CA LYS A 124 9.79 -3.46 5.65
C LYS A 124 11.26 -3.81 5.44
N GLU A 125 11.64 -5.09 5.55
CA GLU A 125 13.01 -5.54 5.23
C GLU A 125 13.37 -5.28 3.77
N HIS A 126 12.50 -5.64 2.82
CA HIS A 126 12.72 -5.38 1.39
C HIS A 126 12.88 -3.89 1.08
N LEU A 127 12.06 -3.04 1.71
CA LEU A 127 12.14 -1.59 1.53
C LEU A 127 13.45 -1.01 2.11
N LYS A 128 13.95 -1.54 3.23
CA LYS A 128 15.25 -1.16 3.80
C LYS A 128 16.42 -1.59 2.91
N GLU A 129 16.42 -2.84 2.44
CA GLU A 129 17.44 -3.36 1.51
C GLU A 129 17.49 -2.54 0.20
N ALA A 130 16.33 -2.04 -0.24
CA ALA A 130 16.21 -1.16 -1.41
C ALA A 130 16.59 0.31 -1.16
N GLY A 131 16.88 0.71 0.09
CA GLY A 131 17.16 2.11 0.45
C GLY A 131 15.95 3.05 0.36
N LEU A 132 14.74 2.52 0.45
CA LEU A 132 13.48 3.28 0.43
C LEU A 132 13.02 3.72 1.82
N LEU A 133 13.46 3.03 2.86
CA LEU A 133 13.33 3.40 4.27
C LEU A 133 14.72 3.80 4.79
#